data_AF-L5N5R5-F1
#
_entry.id   AF-L5N5R5-F1
#
_cell.length_a   1.000
_cell.length_b   1.000
_cell.length_c   1.000
_cell.angle_alpha   90.00
_cell.angle_beta   90.00
_cell.angle_gamma   90.00
#
_symmetry.space_group_name_H-M   'P 1'
#
loop_
_entity.id
_entity.type
_entity.pdbx_description
1 polymer ?
#
loop_
_entity_poly.entity_id
_entity_poly.type
_entity_poly.pdbx_seq_one_letter_code
_entity_poly.pdbx_strand_id
1 'polypeptide(L)' 'METARLSPSSLGFDRGNIDCTNPELREQLKGEAQVLLDRETYGVSSMAAFGCRAEDPSRPKMRRNMKNMAEWIE' A
#
# COMPACT_ATOMS: atom_id res chain seq x y z
N MET A 1 3.74 -13.44 21.26
CA MET A 1 3.65 -13.29 19.79
C MET A 1 2.67 -12.15 19.47
N GLU A 2 2.92 -10.93 20.00
CA GLU A 2 2.00 -9.79 19.89
C GLU A 2 2.46 -8.72 18.88
N THR A 3 3.77 -8.67 18.59
CA THR A 3 4.39 -7.69 17.69
C THR A 3 3.95 -7.82 16.23
N ALA A 4 3.47 -9.00 15.80
CA ALA A 4 2.97 -9.23 14.44
C ALA A 4 1.65 -8.50 14.13
N ARG A 5 0.97 -7.90 15.13
CA ARG A 5 -0.24 -7.09 14.94
C ARG A 5 0.05 -5.62 14.63
N LEU A 6 1.29 -5.20 14.83
CA LEU A 6 1.67 -3.81 14.64
C LEU A 6 1.90 -3.51 13.17
N SER A 7 1.50 -2.30 12.76
CA SER A 7 1.81 -1.83 11.42
C SER A 7 3.32 -1.60 11.30
N PRO A 8 3.92 -1.74 10.11
CA PRO A 8 5.35 -1.47 9.93
C PRO A 8 5.76 -0.05 10.39
N SER A 9 4.87 0.93 10.29
CA SER A 9 5.09 2.29 10.80
C SER A 9 5.11 2.38 12.32
N SER A 10 4.46 1.48 13.04
CA SER A 10 4.59 1.35 14.49
C SER A 10 5.99 0.86 14.91
N LEU A 11 6.74 0.26 13.98
CA LEU A 11 8.12 -0.18 14.16
C LEU A 11 9.13 0.82 13.55
N GLY A 12 8.67 1.98 13.09
CA GLY A 12 9.51 3.00 12.46
C GLY A 12 9.77 2.80 10.97
N PHE A 13 9.17 1.79 10.32
CA PHE A 13 9.26 1.63 8.87
C PHE A 13 8.25 2.51 8.14
N ASP A 14 8.75 3.19 7.12
CA ASP A 14 7.93 3.93 6.19
C ASP A 14 7.25 3.00 5.20
N ARG A 15 5.94 3.23 5.02
CA ARG A 15 5.13 2.58 3.99
C ARG A 15 5.06 3.48 2.77
N GLY A 16 5.49 2.96 1.62
CA GLY A 16 5.19 3.50 0.30
C GLY A 16 4.06 2.70 -0.34
N ASN A 17 2.98 3.37 -0.74
CA ASN A 17 1.94 2.72 -1.54
C ASN A 17 2.39 2.75 -3.01
N ILE A 18 2.46 1.59 -3.65
CA ILE A 18 2.69 1.49 -5.09
C ILE A 18 1.35 1.14 -5.71
N ASP A 19 0.80 2.08 -6.48
CA ASP A 19 -0.39 1.80 -7.25
C ASP A 19 0.00 1.00 -8.51
N CYS A 20 -0.45 -0.25 -8.58
CA CYS A 20 -0.19 -1.16 -9.69
C CYS A 20 -1.32 -1.16 -10.72
N THR A 21 -2.13 -0.10 -10.77
CA THR A 21 -3.15 0.08 -11.82
C THR A 21 -2.57 0.24 -13.22
N ASN A 22 -1.26 0.51 -13.36
CA ASN A 22 -0.59 0.58 -14.66
C ASN A 22 -0.51 -0.81 -15.34
N PRO A 23 -1.08 -0.98 -16.55
CA PRO A 23 -1.06 -2.24 -17.28
C PRO A 23 0.34 -2.74 -17.68
N GLU A 24 1.30 -1.84 -17.94
CA GLU A 24 2.67 -2.22 -18.31
C GLU A 24 3.43 -2.85 -17.14
N LEU A 25 3.30 -2.26 -15.94
CA LEU A 25 3.88 -2.82 -14.71
C LEU A 25 3.24 -4.18 -14.37
N ARG A 26 1.93 -4.32 -14.61
CA ARG A 26 1.23 -5.60 -14.48
C ARG A 26 1.75 -6.64 -15.46
N GLU A 27 2.18 -6.24 -16.66
CA GLU A 27 2.78 -7.14 -17.65
C GLU A 27 4.16 -7.65 -17.21
N GLN A 28 5.00 -6.76 -16.68
CA GLN A 28 6.34 -7.11 -16.18
C GLN A 28 6.28 -8.06 -14.97
N LEU A 29 5.29 -7.86 -14.09
CA LEU A 29 5.07 -8.72 -12.93
C LEU A 29 4.55 -10.13 -13.29
N LYS A 30 4.17 -10.37 -14.56
CA LYS A 30 3.56 -11.65 -14.95
C LYS A 30 4.49 -12.84 -14.84
N GLY A 31 5.79 -12.66 -15.09
CA GLY A 31 6.77 -13.74 -15.09
C GLY A 31 7.12 -14.24 -13.68
N GLU A 32 7.17 -13.35 -12.70
CA GLU A 32 7.59 -13.68 -11.33
C GLU A 32 6.41 -14.12 -10.44
N ALA A 33 5.23 -13.52 -10.62
CA ALA A 33 4.06 -13.80 -9.79
C ALA A 33 3.46 -15.20 -10.02
N GLN A 34 3.74 -15.82 -11.17
CA GLN A 34 3.12 -17.07 -11.59
C GLN A 34 3.52 -18.28 -10.71
N VAL A 35 4.64 -18.19 -10.01
CA VAL A 35 5.09 -19.21 -9.04
C VAL A 35 4.36 -19.10 -7.70
N LEU A 36 3.80 -17.93 -7.37
CA LEU A 36 3.23 -17.62 -6.06
C LEU A 36 1.71 -17.44 -6.06
N LEU A 37 1.10 -17.21 -7.22
CA LEU A 37 -0.32 -16.91 -7.35
C LEU A 37 -0.93 -17.67 -8.53
N ASP A 38 -1.98 -18.46 -8.26
CA ASP A 38 -2.84 -19.02 -9.31
C ASP A 38 -3.63 -17.89 -9.97
N ARG A 39 -3.38 -17.70 -11.26
CA ARG A 39 -3.87 -16.56 -12.03
C ARG A 39 -5.23 -16.76 -12.66
N GLU A 40 -5.72 -17.99 -12.73
CA GLU A 40 -7.09 -18.25 -13.17
C GLU A 40 -8.08 -17.79 -12.10
N THR A 41 -7.69 -17.93 -10.83
CA THR A 41 -8.53 -17.60 -9.68
C THR A 41 -8.24 -16.21 -9.10
N TYR A 42 -6.98 -15.76 -9.12
CA TYR A 42 -6.56 -14.56 -8.39
C TYR A 42 -5.75 -13.56 -9.25
N GLY A 43 -5.96 -12.28 -8.97
CA GLY A 43 -5.19 -11.18 -9.56
C GLY A 43 -4.55 -10.30 -8.49
N VAL A 44 -3.44 -9.64 -8.84
CA VAL A 44 -2.81 -8.63 -7.98
C VAL A 44 -3.73 -7.41 -7.86
N SER A 45 -4.20 -7.13 -6.65
CA SER A 45 -5.08 -5.99 -6.34
C SER A 45 -4.27 -4.73 -6.00
N SER A 46 -3.28 -4.83 -5.11
CA SER A 46 -2.46 -3.70 -4.66
C SER A 46 -1.09 -4.17 -4.20
N MET A 47 -0.08 -3.29 -4.25
CA MET A 47 1.25 -3.55 -3.69
C MET A 47 1.64 -2.46 -2.68
N ALA A 48 2.46 -2.83 -1.71
CA ALA A 48 3.03 -1.90 -0.74
C ALA A 48 4.52 -2.17 -0.59
N ALA A 49 5.31 -1.10 -0.61
CA ALA A 49 6.72 -1.13 -0.28
C ALA A 49 6.94 -0.71 1.17
N PHE A 50 7.90 -1.35 1.83
CA PHE A 50 8.33 -1.03 3.19
C PHE A 50 9.82 -0.72 3.19
N GLY A 51 10.22 0.28 3.96
CA GLY A 51 11.62 0.68 4.08
C GLY A 51 11.79 1.86 5.03
N CYS A 52 12.94 2.50 5.02
CA CYS A 52 13.17 3.75 5.73
C CYS A 52 13.28 4.89 4.71
N ARG A 53 12.67 6.06 4.99
CA ARG A 53 12.84 7.25 4.16
C ARG A 53 14.31 7.66 4.09
N ALA A 54 14.78 7.92 2.87
CA ALA A 54 16.06 8.57 2.65
C ALA A 54 15.98 10.08 2.95
N GLU A 55 14.83 10.68 2.67
CA GLU A 55 14.57 12.12 2.81
C GLU A 55 13.14 12.37 3.30
N ASP A 56 12.92 13.52 3.94
CA ASP A 56 11.60 13.95 4.39
C ASP A 56 10.67 14.25 3.20
N PRO A 57 9.35 13.99 3.32
CA PRO A 57 8.41 14.28 2.24
C PRO A 57 8.41 15.77 1.87
N SER A 58 8.66 16.07 0.60
CA SER A 58 8.71 17.45 0.08
C SER A 58 7.39 18.21 0.20
N ARG A 59 6.27 17.50 0.44
CA ARG A 59 4.94 18.10 0.62
C ARG A 59 4.33 17.66 1.93
N PRO A 60 3.74 18.59 2.72
CA PRO A 60 3.02 18.22 3.92
C PRO A 60 1.77 17.41 3.57
N LYS A 61 1.31 16.62 4.54
CA LYS A 61 0.15 15.74 4.40
C LYS A 61 -1.14 16.57 4.26
N MET A 62 -1.72 16.59 3.07
CA MET A 62 -3.00 17.26 2.82
C MET A 62 -4.17 16.27 2.94
N ARG A 63 -5.25 16.66 3.62
CA ARG A 63 -6.45 15.84 3.85
C ARG A 63 -7.71 16.67 3.63
N ARG A 64 -8.80 16.00 3.23
CA ARG A 64 -10.14 16.63 3.20
C ARG A 64 -10.57 16.97 4.64
N ASN A 65 -11.38 18.02 4.77
CA ASN A 65 -11.92 18.41 6.08
C ASN A 65 -12.81 17.28 6.64
N MET A 66 -12.71 17.01 7.94
CA MET A 66 -13.43 15.90 8.59
C MET A 66 -14.95 16.02 8.42
N LYS A 67 -15.49 17.23 8.50
CA LYS A 67 -16.93 17.49 8.33
C LYS A 67 -17.47 17.05 6.96
N ASN A 68 -16.59 16.93 5.96
CA ASN A 68 -16.94 16.55 4.60
C ASN A 68 -16.67 15.06 4.32
N MET A 69 -16.15 14.30 5.30
CA MET A 69 -15.79 12.88 5.12
C MET A 69 -16.64 11.94 5.96
N ALA A 70 -17.14 12.40 7.11
CA ALA A 70 -17.90 11.55 8.03
C ALA A 70 -19.19 12.27 8.45
N GLU A 71 -20.28 11.51 8.45
CA GLU A 71 -21.55 11.90 9.01
C GLU A 71 -21.82 11.04 10.23
N TRP A 72 -22.28 11.67 11.31
CA TRP A 72 -22.72 10.96 12.51
C TRP A 72 -24.20 10.65 12.36
N ILE A 73 -24.56 9.37 12.48
CA ILE A 73 -25.95 8.92 12.48
C ILE A 73 -26.30 8.59 13.93
N GLU A 74 -27.39 9.17 14.42
CA GLU A 74 -27.98 8.84 15.73
C GLU A 74 -28.98 7.68 15.62
#